data_AF-A0AAW0XRK9-F1
#
_entry.id   AF-A0AAW0XRK9-F1
#
_cell.length_a   1.000
_cell.length_b   1.000
_cell.length_c   1.000
_cell.angle_alpha   90.00
_cell.angle_beta   90.00
_cell.angle_gamma   90.00
#
_symmetry.space_group_name_H-M   'P 1'
#
loop_
_entity.id
_entity.type
_entity.pdbx_description
1 polymer ?
#
loop_
_entity_poly.entity_id
_entity_poly.type
_entity_poly.pdbx_seq_one_letter_code
_entity_poly.pdbx_strand_id
1 'polypeptide(L)'
;MVPYSLCIAVLFCTLAWADECAWDRDVDFSENPPIIFDESFEIVRPVLEDNYRMVRVTAGSKLILDCPGTNITSLAVTTVEATCDGGRNLWIDDKTWEMKDLGCTAEAAATIRRNTGSCGSEDIGVIHIIGFEILGPESFYELIRVCFDPTSETTLYSQNVIKGRNIAAKDVDPNRPDFKTSSGFFTVSMSSVYSQNSQLNLMTELLGDSDLASQTINVSKEFYFAKGHLAPDADFVTVPEQDATYFYINAVPQWQAFNNGNWKVSAKETWQVCGEFVMLEQVNG
;
A
#
# COMPACT_ATOMS: atom_id res chain seq x y z
N MET A 1 -5.16 -20.55 77.37
CA MET A 1 -4.49 -20.82 76.07
C MET A 1 -5.56 -20.77 75.00
N VAL A 2 -5.59 -19.70 74.21
CA VAL A 2 -6.52 -19.51 73.09
C VAL A 2 -5.69 -19.66 71.82
N PRO A 3 -6.00 -20.58 70.89
CA PRO A 3 -5.24 -20.68 69.66
C PRO A 3 -5.79 -19.65 68.67
N TYR A 4 -4.91 -18.74 68.22
CA TYR A 4 -5.19 -17.85 67.10
C TYR A 4 -4.97 -18.64 65.81
N SER A 5 -6.03 -18.91 65.04
CA SER A 5 -5.92 -19.38 63.67
C SER A 5 -5.50 -18.21 62.78
N LEU A 6 -4.28 -18.26 62.26
CA LEU A 6 -3.78 -17.35 61.25
C LEU A 6 -4.34 -17.79 59.89
N CYS A 7 -5.39 -17.12 59.41
CA CYS A 7 -5.85 -17.27 58.03
C CYS A 7 -4.87 -16.54 57.10
N ILE A 8 -4.02 -17.30 56.40
CA ILE A 8 -3.22 -16.79 55.29
C ILE A 8 -4.14 -16.74 54.07
N ALA A 9 -4.59 -15.54 53.71
CA ALA A 9 -5.25 -15.30 52.44
C ALA A 9 -4.19 -15.34 51.32
N VAL A 10 -4.13 -16.43 50.58
CA VAL A 10 -3.34 -16.52 49.35
C VAL A 10 -4.10 -15.77 48.27
N LEU A 11 -3.67 -14.53 48.01
CA LEU A 11 -4.12 -13.75 46.85
C LEU A 11 -3.56 -14.44 45.60
N PHE A 12 -4.38 -15.25 44.95
CA PHE A 12 -4.13 -15.69 43.57
C PHE A 12 -4.34 -14.46 42.68
N CYS A 13 -3.25 -13.73 42.41
CA CYS A 13 -3.21 -12.82 41.28
C CYS A 13 -3.21 -13.70 40.03
N THR A 14 -4.40 -13.98 39.49
CA THR A 14 -4.49 -14.49 38.12
C THR A 14 -3.88 -13.40 37.24
N LEU A 15 -2.71 -13.69 36.67
CA LEU A 15 -2.26 -12.98 35.47
C LEU A 15 -3.40 -13.19 34.47
N ALA A 16 -4.29 -12.21 34.35
CA ALA A 16 -5.19 -12.15 33.22
C ALA A 16 -4.26 -11.97 32.02
N TRP A 17 -4.12 -13.02 31.22
CA TRP A 17 -3.47 -12.89 29.92
C TRP A 17 -4.37 -11.92 29.18
N ALA A 18 -3.88 -10.70 28.97
CA ALA A 18 -4.63 -9.74 28.18
C ALA A 18 -4.70 -10.35 26.78
N ASP A 19 -5.92 -10.67 26.34
CA ASP A 19 -6.14 -11.30 25.04
C ASP A 19 -5.65 -10.34 23.96
N GLU A 20 -4.89 -10.85 22.98
CA GLU A 20 -4.47 -10.03 21.83
C GLU A 20 -5.69 -9.54 21.05
N CYS A 21 -5.52 -8.44 20.33
CA CYS A 21 -6.51 -8.05 19.33
C CYS A 21 -6.29 -8.86 18.07
N ALA A 22 -7.36 -9.46 17.55
CA ALA A 22 -7.37 -10.25 16.34
C ALA A 22 -8.64 -9.94 15.55
N TRP A 23 -8.45 -9.40 14.34
CA TRP A 23 -9.52 -9.06 13.41
C TRP A 23 -9.35 -9.83 12.11
N ASP A 24 -10.45 -10.39 11.62
CA ASP A 24 -10.50 -10.91 10.25
C ASP A 24 -10.71 -9.75 9.27
N ARG A 25 -9.74 -9.52 8.37
CA ARG A 25 -9.76 -8.46 7.36
C ARG A 25 -11.04 -8.46 6.52
N ASP A 26 -11.63 -9.63 6.31
CA ASP A 26 -12.82 -9.83 5.46
C ASP A 26 -14.15 -9.55 6.18
N VAL A 27 -14.17 -9.55 7.52
CA VAL A 27 -15.43 -9.56 8.30
C VAL A 27 -15.49 -8.44 9.34
N ASP A 28 -14.36 -8.09 9.93
CA ASP A 28 -14.30 -7.18 11.08
C ASP A 28 -14.01 -5.73 10.71
N PHE A 29 -13.79 -5.45 9.42
CA PHE A 29 -13.48 -4.11 8.91
C PHE A 29 -14.64 -3.54 8.10
N SER A 30 -14.78 -2.22 8.14
CA SER A 30 -15.66 -1.49 7.23
C SER A 30 -15.15 -1.55 5.79
N GLU A 31 -15.98 -1.13 4.83
CA GLU A 31 -15.62 -1.03 3.41
C GLU A 31 -14.33 -0.22 3.19
N ASN A 32 -14.25 0.98 3.77
CA ASN A 32 -13.04 1.83 3.77
C ASN A 32 -12.42 1.84 5.17
N PRO A 33 -11.58 0.86 5.53
CA PRO A 33 -10.98 0.82 6.86
C PRO A 33 -9.92 1.92 7.04
N PRO A 34 -9.67 2.37 8.28
CA PRO A 34 -8.50 3.21 8.57
C PRO A 34 -7.21 2.41 8.35
N ILE A 35 -6.14 3.12 7.99
CA ILE A 35 -4.80 2.55 8.01
C ILE A 35 -4.36 2.46 9.47
N ILE A 36 -3.92 1.27 9.88
CA ILE A 36 -3.45 1.01 11.24
C ILE A 36 -1.93 1.08 11.27
N PHE A 37 -1.38 1.94 12.10
CA PHE A 37 0.06 1.99 12.39
C PHE A 37 0.34 1.51 13.81
N ASP A 38 1.44 0.77 13.97
CA ASP A 38 1.97 0.42 15.30
C ASP A 38 2.81 1.55 15.91
N GLU A 39 3.34 1.33 17.12
CA GLU A 39 4.20 2.29 17.82
C GLU A 39 5.53 2.57 17.11
N SER A 40 5.95 1.68 16.19
CA SER A 40 7.13 1.88 15.34
C SER A 40 6.81 2.61 14.05
N PHE A 41 5.56 3.07 13.90
CA PHE A 41 5.05 3.75 12.72
C PHE A 41 5.07 2.88 11.46
N GLU A 42 4.96 1.56 11.60
CA GLU A 42 4.77 0.63 10.50
C GLU A 42 3.29 0.27 10.34
N ILE A 43 2.84 0.12 9.09
CA ILE A 43 1.46 -0.33 8.81
C ILE A 43 1.29 -1.78 9.27
N VAL A 44 0.31 -2.00 10.13
CA VAL A 44 -0.16 -3.32 10.56
C VAL A 44 -0.99 -3.93 9.43
N ARG A 45 -0.49 -5.01 8.85
CA ARG A 45 -1.06 -5.67 7.67
C ARG A 45 -1.60 -7.06 8.01
N PRO A 46 -2.60 -7.57 7.27
CA PRO A 46 -3.09 -8.93 7.46
C PRO A 46 -2.03 -9.97 7.10
N VAL A 47 -2.11 -11.14 7.74
CA VAL A 47 -1.35 -12.36 7.44
C VAL A 47 -2.33 -13.49 7.19
N LEU A 48 -2.01 -14.39 6.27
CA LEU A 48 -2.88 -15.53 5.96
C LEU A 48 -2.64 -16.63 7.01
N GLU A 49 -3.67 -16.93 7.80
CA GLU A 49 -3.63 -17.92 8.89
C GLU A 49 -4.87 -18.81 8.78
N ASP A 50 -4.69 -20.12 8.59
CA ASP A 50 -5.80 -21.08 8.47
C ASP A 50 -6.89 -20.70 7.44
N ASN A 51 -6.49 -20.04 6.35
CA ASN A 51 -7.33 -19.46 5.29
C ASN A 51 -8.09 -18.18 5.67
N TYR A 52 -7.82 -17.59 6.83
CA TYR A 52 -8.32 -16.28 7.25
C TYR A 52 -7.25 -15.22 7.08
N ARG A 53 -7.65 -13.99 6.73
CA ARG A 53 -6.73 -12.86 6.57
C ARG A 53 -6.68 -12.07 7.87
N MET A 54 -5.85 -12.52 8.79
CA MET A 54 -5.85 -12.06 10.17
C MET A 54 -4.94 -10.84 10.38
N VAL A 55 -5.48 -9.80 11.02
CA VAL A 55 -4.73 -8.68 11.56
C VAL A 55 -4.61 -8.89 13.07
N ARG A 56 -3.39 -9.00 13.59
CA ARG A 56 -3.13 -9.24 15.01
C ARG A 56 -2.25 -8.17 15.64
N VAL A 57 -2.59 -7.77 16.86
CA VAL A 57 -1.85 -6.78 17.66
C VAL A 57 -1.81 -7.24 19.11
N THR A 58 -0.64 -7.16 19.74
CA THR A 58 -0.47 -7.52 21.16
C THR A 58 -1.35 -6.65 22.06
N ALA A 59 -1.96 -7.27 23.06
CA ALA A 59 -2.81 -6.59 24.04
C ALA A 59 -2.10 -5.41 24.71
N GLY A 60 -2.81 -4.29 24.86
CA GLY A 60 -2.26 -3.06 25.45
C GLY A 60 -1.31 -2.26 24.55
N SER A 61 -0.99 -2.72 23.34
CA SER A 61 -0.20 -1.92 22.39
C SER A 61 -0.99 -0.69 21.95
N LYS A 62 -0.31 0.44 21.81
CA LYS A 62 -0.89 1.62 21.19
C LYS A 62 -0.83 1.49 19.67
N LEU A 63 -1.86 2.03 19.04
CA LEU A 63 -2.05 2.06 17.60
C LEU A 63 -2.43 3.48 17.20
N ILE A 64 -2.09 3.84 15.96
CA ILE A 64 -2.63 5.03 15.31
C ILE A 64 -3.56 4.54 14.21
N LEU A 65 -4.81 4.99 14.25
CA LEU A 65 -5.76 4.80 13.17
C LEU A 65 -5.85 6.10 12.38
N ASP A 66 -5.57 6.03 11.09
CA ASP A 66 -5.53 7.21 10.22
C ASP A 66 -6.37 7.00 8.96
N CYS A 67 -7.09 8.04 8.56
CA CYS A 67 -7.86 8.11 7.33
C CYS A 67 -7.30 9.18 6.38
N PRO A 68 -6.18 8.93 5.68
CA PRO A 68 -5.51 9.93 4.85
C PRO A 68 -6.44 10.61 3.85
N GLY A 69 -6.48 11.94 3.88
CA GLY A 69 -7.32 12.75 3.00
C GLY A 69 -8.82 12.76 3.35
N THR A 70 -9.22 12.12 4.44
CA THR A 70 -10.62 12.05 4.90
C THR A 70 -10.71 11.95 6.43
N ASN A 71 -11.84 11.49 6.96
CA ASN A 71 -12.08 11.33 8.39
C ASN A 71 -12.58 9.93 8.74
N ILE A 72 -12.25 9.50 9.96
CA ILE A 72 -12.95 8.42 10.67
C ILE A 72 -14.38 8.89 10.92
N THR A 73 -15.36 8.23 10.32
CA THR A 73 -16.74 8.71 10.23
C THR A 73 -17.38 8.89 11.61
N SER A 74 -17.14 7.94 12.53
CA SER A 74 -17.74 7.92 13.86
C SER A 74 -17.11 8.93 14.85
N LEU A 75 -15.90 9.40 14.57
CA LEU A 75 -15.14 10.31 15.44
C LEU A 75 -15.00 11.72 14.85
N ALA A 76 -15.27 11.90 13.56
CA ALA A 76 -15.11 13.15 12.83
C ALA A 76 -13.67 13.73 12.92
N VAL A 77 -12.68 12.85 13.00
CA VAL A 77 -11.24 13.18 13.03
C VAL A 77 -10.51 12.37 11.97
N THR A 78 -9.42 12.90 11.43
CA THR A 78 -8.56 12.19 10.46
C THR A 78 -7.78 11.07 11.13
N THR A 79 -7.29 11.32 12.34
CA THR A 79 -6.38 10.43 13.05
C THR A 79 -6.78 10.31 14.51
N VAL A 80 -6.64 9.11 15.08
CA VAL A 80 -6.86 8.87 16.51
C VAL A 80 -5.88 7.82 17.05
N GLU A 81 -5.44 8.01 18.30
CA GLU A 81 -4.72 6.96 19.02
C GLU A 81 -5.73 5.96 19.60
N ALA A 82 -5.44 4.67 19.43
CA ALA A 82 -6.22 3.58 19.99
C ALA A 82 -5.30 2.66 20.81
N THR A 83 -5.86 1.95 21.77
CA THR A 83 -5.15 0.88 22.49
C THR A 83 -5.86 -0.44 22.23
N CYS A 84 -5.10 -1.51 22.00
CA CYS A 84 -5.69 -2.84 21.91
C CYS A 84 -6.28 -3.27 23.27
N ASP A 85 -7.61 -3.42 23.33
CA ASP A 85 -8.37 -3.83 24.53
C ASP A 85 -8.68 -5.35 24.53
N GLY A 86 -8.18 -6.06 23.52
CA GLY A 86 -8.26 -7.50 23.36
C GLY A 86 -9.48 -8.01 22.60
N GLY A 87 -9.34 -9.21 22.03
CA GLY A 87 -10.36 -9.79 21.16
C GLY A 87 -10.54 -8.95 19.89
N ARG A 88 -11.71 -8.31 19.73
CA ARG A 88 -12.01 -7.41 18.60
C ARG A 88 -12.07 -5.93 18.98
N ASN A 89 -11.70 -5.62 20.22
CA ASN A 89 -11.99 -4.34 20.83
C ASN A 89 -10.78 -3.41 20.83
N LEU A 90 -11.05 -2.13 20.58
CA LEU A 90 -10.12 -1.03 20.72
C LEU A 90 -10.62 -0.06 21.80
N TRP A 91 -9.71 0.46 22.59
CA TRP A 91 -9.98 1.52 23.56
C TRP A 91 -9.54 2.88 23.00
N ILE A 92 -10.49 3.82 22.91
CA ILE A 92 -10.29 5.18 22.42
C ILE A 92 -11.08 6.13 23.32
N ASP A 93 -10.43 7.12 23.93
CA ASP A 93 -11.04 8.17 24.76
C ASP A 93 -12.11 7.66 25.75
N ASP A 94 -11.70 6.73 26.61
CA ASP A 94 -12.55 6.11 27.64
C ASP A 94 -13.74 5.28 27.14
N LYS A 95 -13.68 4.84 25.88
CA LYS A 95 -14.73 4.04 25.25
C LYS A 95 -14.16 2.88 24.45
N THR A 96 -14.86 1.75 24.51
CA THR A 96 -14.60 0.58 23.68
C THR A 96 -15.27 0.72 22.30
N TRP A 97 -14.52 0.38 21.25
CA TRP A 97 -14.94 0.40 19.85
C TRP A 97 -14.61 -0.93 19.17
N GLU A 98 -15.41 -1.32 18.21
CA GLU A 98 -15.07 -2.37 17.26
C GLU A 98 -14.47 -1.76 15.98
N MET A 99 -13.56 -2.50 15.32
CA MET A 99 -12.87 -2.03 14.10
C MET A 99 -13.85 -1.60 12.99
N LYS A 100 -14.96 -2.34 12.80
CA LYS A 100 -16.00 -2.04 11.81
C LYS A 100 -16.66 -0.68 11.99
N ASP A 101 -16.65 -0.12 13.21
CA ASP A 101 -17.29 1.16 13.53
C ASP A 101 -16.34 2.36 13.34
N LEU A 102 -15.08 2.11 12.96
CA LEU A 102 -14.03 3.12 12.83
C LEU A 102 -13.65 3.39 11.37
N GLY A 103 -14.56 3.09 10.42
CA GLY A 103 -14.34 3.28 9.00
C GLY A 103 -14.16 4.74 8.56
N CYS A 104 -13.30 4.92 7.57
CA CYS A 104 -13.10 6.18 6.87
C CYS A 104 -14.32 6.55 6.01
N THR A 105 -14.55 7.84 5.82
CA THR A 105 -15.64 8.32 4.94
C THR A 105 -15.39 7.96 3.46
N ALA A 106 -14.13 7.79 3.06
CA ALA A 106 -13.72 7.30 1.74
C ALA A 106 -12.43 6.49 1.88
N GLU A 107 -12.04 5.77 0.82
CA GLU A 107 -10.74 5.09 0.74
C GLU A 107 -9.58 6.07 1.02
N ALA A 108 -8.56 5.60 1.73
CA ALA A 108 -7.40 6.41 2.07
C ALA A 108 -6.65 6.89 0.82
N ALA A 109 -6.41 8.20 0.72
CA ALA A 109 -5.80 8.81 -0.46
C ALA A 109 -4.29 8.97 -0.31
N ALA A 110 -3.53 8.27 -1.17
CA ALA A 110 -2.09 8.50 -1.30
C ALA A 110 -1.79 9.85 -1.99
N THR A 111 -0.68 10.49 -1.61
CA THR A 111 -0.16 11.73 -2.22
C THR A 111 1.31 11.59 -2.62
N ILE A 112 1.85 12.59 -3.33
CA ILE A 112 3.26 12.66 -3.69
C ILE A 112 3.93 13.77 -2.87
N ARG A 113 4.90 13.42 -2.04
CA ARG A 113 5.83 14.37 -1.43
C ARG A 113 7.03 14.57 -2.36
N ARG A 114 7.23 15.81 -2.78
CA ARG A 114 8.13 16.16 -3.90
C ARG A 114 9.50 16.61 -3.42
N ASN A 115 10.50 16.48 -4.30
CA ASN A 115 11.81 17.10 -4.17
C ASN A 115 12.52 16.72 -2.85
N THR A 116 12.52 15.44 -2.52
CA THR A 116 13.10 14.93 -1.27
C THR A 116 14.57 14.54 -1.40
N GLY A 117 15.17 14.72 -2.58
CA GLY A 117 16.59 14.51 -2.85
C GLY A 117 16.93 14.54 -4.34
N SER A 118 18.21 14.40 -4.67
CA SER A 118 18.69 14.11 -6.04
C SER A 118 18.92 12.61 -6.23
N CYS A 119 18.99 12.16 -7.48
CA CYS A 119 19.24 10.78 -7.84
C CYS A 119 19.71 10.62 -9.29
N GLY A 120 20.08 9.39 -9.65
CA GLY A 120 20.59 9.08 -10.99
C GLY A 120 22.07 9.43 -11.15
N SER A 121 22.63 9.07 -12.30
CA SER A 121 24.01 9.44 -12.63
C SER A 121 24.10 10.96 -12.75
N GLU A 122 25.13 11.57 -12.14
CA GLU A 122 25.36 13.02 -12.17
C GLU A 122 24.18 13.86 -11.63
N ASP A 123 23.35 13.29 -10.74
CA ASP A 123 22.22 13.98 -10.12
C ASP A 123 21.19 14.55 -11.11
N ILE A 124 21.04 13.95 -12.29
CA ILE A 124 20.07 14.38 -13.31
C ILE A 124 18.61 14.23 -12.86
N GLY A 125 18.35 13.33 -11.90
CA GLY A 125 17.03 13.01 -11.40
C GLY A 125 16.72 13.67 -10.05
N VAL A 126 15.43 13.77 -9.76
CA VAL A 126 14.87 14.26 -8.51
C VAL A 126 14.07 13.14 -7.85
N ILE A 127 14.29 12.94 -6.55
CA ILE A 127 13.50 11.99 -5.77
C ILE A 127 12.15 12.61 -5.41
N HIS A 128 11.11 11.85 -5.67
CA HIS A 128 9.75 12.04 -5.15
C HIS A 128 9.34 10.77 -4.41
N ILE A 129 8.55 10.91 -3.35
CA ILE A 129 8.05 9.76 -2.61
C ILE A 129 6.51 9.76 -2.66
N ILE A 130 5.94 8.59 -2.96
CA ILE A 130 4.50 8.33 -2.95
C ILE A 130 4.17 7.59 -1.67
N GLY A 131 3.05 7.95 -1.04
CA GLY A 131 2.66 7.39 0.24
C GLY A 131 1.49 8.14 0.85
N PHE A 132 1.39 8.13 2.17
CA PHE A 132 0.30 8.75 2.90
C PHE A 132 0.79 9.89 3.79
N GLU A 133 0.05 11.00 3.82
CA GLU A 133 0.17 12.02 4.86
C GLU A 133 -0.59 11.53 6.10
N ILE A 134 0.14 11.30 7.19
CA ILE A 134 -0.36 10.64 8.42
C ILE A 134 -0.07 11.56 9.60
N LEU A 135 -1.00 11.71 10.55
CA LEU A 135 -0.87 12.65 11.69
C LEU A 135 -0.70 14.12 11.25
N GLY A 136 -1.25 14.48 10.08
CA GLY A 136 -1.13 15.82 9.49
C GLY A 136 0.00 15.96 8.47
N PRO A 137 0.17 17.16 7.88
CA PRO A 137 0.93 17.34 6.64
C PRO A 137 2.45 17.20 6.79
N GLU A 138 2.99 17.24 8.01
CA GLU A 138 4.43 17.15 8.26
C GLU A 138 4.93 15.70 8.27
N SER A 139 4.10 14.76 8.71
CA SER A 139 4.44 13.34 8.79
C SER A 139 3.94 12.58 7.56
N PHE A 140 4.75 11.63 7.08
CA PHE A 140 4.49 10.92 5.83
C PHE A 140 5.06 9.52 5.87
N TYR A 141 4.21 8.56 5.52
CA TYR A 141 4.61 7.17 5.36
C TYR A 141 4.93 6.89 3.90
N GLU A 142 6.20 6.61 3.60
CA GLU A 142 6.68 6.30 2.26
C GLU A 142 6.33 4.87 1.84
N LEU A 143 5.68 4.72 0.68
CA LEU A 143 5.44 3.42 0.04
C LEU A 143 6.37 3.17 -1.15
N ILE A 144 6.54 4.20 -1.99
CA ILE A 144 7.30 4.12 -3.23
C ILE A 144 8.20 5.33 -3.32
N ARG A 145 9.48 5.08 -3.54
CA ARG A 145 10.47 6.08 -3.91
C ARG A 145 10.63 6.11 -5.41
N VAL A 146 10.53 7.28 -6.01
CA VAL A 146 10.60 7.48 -7.46
C VAL A 146 11.74 8.43 -7.77
N CYS A 147 12.65 8.02 -8.65
CA CYS A 147 13.65 8.91 -9.24
C CYS A 147 13.18 9.37 -10.61
N PHE A 148 12.82 10.65 -10.73
CA PHE A 148 12.25 11.24 -11.94
C PHE A 148 13.25 12.20 -12.58
N ASP A 149 13.52 12.06 -13.88
CA ASP A 149 14.28 13.05 -14.66
C ASP A 149 13.30 14.09 -15.25
N PRO A 150 13.29 15.33 -14.74
CA PRO A 150 12.39 16.36 -15.23
C PRO A 150 12.76 16.87 -16.64
N THR A 151 13.97 16.61 -17.11
CA THR A 151 14.42 17.07 -18.44
C THR A 151 13.85 16.17 -19.54
N SER A 152 13.88 14.85 -19.34
CA SER A 152 13.31 13.87 -20.27
C SER A 152 11.86 13.47 -19.94
N GLU A 153 11.30 14.01 -18.86
CA GLU A 153 9.97 13.69 -18.34
C GLU A 153 9.74 12.18 -18.18
N THR A 154 10.75 11.49 -17.64
CA THR A 154 10.72 10.04 -17.48
C THR A 154 11.19 9.60 -16.11
N THR A 155 10.72 8.44 -15.69
CA THR A 155 11.16 7.83 -14.44
C THR A 155 12.37 6.96 -14.70
N LEU A 156 13.47 7.24 -14.00
CA LEU A 156 14.72 6.49 -14.09
C LEU A 156 14.62 5.16 -13.34
N TYR A 157 14.02 5.17 -12.14
CA TYR A 157 13.70 3.98 -11.37
C TYR A 157 12.63 4.28 -10.31
N SER A 158 11.94 3.23 -9.87
CA SER A 158 11.15 3.21 -8.64
C SER A 158 11.73 2.18 -7.67
N GLN A 159 11.52 2.39 -6.38
CA GLN A 159 11.92 1.48 -5.31
C GLN A 159 10.79 1.36 -4.28
N ASN A 160 10.46 0.14 -3.89
CA ASN A 160 9.48 -0.20 -2.86
C ASN A 160 9.97 -1.42 -2.05
N VAL A 161 9.34 -1.64 -0.89
CA VAL A 161 9.62 -2.81 -0.04
C VAL A 161 8.44 -3.77 -0.10
N ILE A 162 8.70 -5.00 -0.55
CA ILE A 162 7.70 -6.07 -0.59
C ILE A 162 7.56 -6.68 0.81
N LYS A 163 6.37 -6.63 1.37
CA LYS A 163 6.06 -7.23 2.68
C LYS A 163 5.71 -8.70 2.50
N GLY A 164 6.74 -9.54 2.31
CA GLY A 164 6.61 -10.96 1.93
C GLY A 164 5.68 -11.78 2.84
N ARG A 165 5.73 -11.58 4.16
CA ARG A 165 4.84 -12.25 5.13
C ARG A 165 3.34 -11.97 4.89
N ASN A 166 3.02 -10.83 4.30
CA ASN A 166 1.65 -10.33 4.17
C ASN A 166 1.07 -10.55 2.77
N ILE A 167 1.92 -10.83 1.76
CA ILE A 167 1.50 -10.83 0.36
C ILE A 167 0.43 -11.88 0.04
N ALA A 168 0.43 -13.00 0.75
CA ALA A 168 -0.57 -14.06 0.60
C ALA A 168 -1.97 -13.65 1.11
N ALA A 169 -2.04 -12.62 1.96
CA ALA A 169 -3.28 -12.07 2.52
C ALA A 169 -3.69 -10.74 1.88
N LYS A 170 -3.09 -10.37 0.75
CA LYS A 170 -3.40 -9.10 0.09
C LYS A 170 -4.86 -9.00 -0.34
N ASP A 171 -5.37 -7.79 -0.33
CA ASP A 171 -6.63 -7.43 -0.94
C ASP A 171 -6.57 -7.68 -2.45
N VAL A 172 -7.71 -8.09 -3.02
CA VAL A 172 -7.87 -8.30 -4.45
C VAL A 172 -9.01 -7.41 -4.91
N ASP A 173 -8.68 -6.22 -5.42
CA ASP A 173 -9.66 -5.33 -6.03
C ASP A 173 -9.78 -5.61 -7.54
N PRO A 174 -10.95 -6.05 -8.04
CA PRO A 174 -11.19 -6.15 -9.47
C PRO A 174 -11.32 -4.78 -10.17
N ASN A 175 -11.60 -3.70 -9.43
CA ASN A 175 -11.91 -2.36 -9.96
C ASN A 175 -10.75 -1.37 -9.76
N ARG A 176 -9.53 -1.81 -10.08
CA ARG A 176 -8.30 -1.01 -10.04
C ARG A 176 -8.51 0.42 -10.57
N PRO A 177 -7.95 1.45 -9.91
CA PRO A 177 -8.18 2.83 -10.30
C PRO A 177 -7.50 3.20 -11.61
N ASP A 178 -7.96 4.30 -12.21
CA ASP A 178 -7.26 4.94 -13.31
C ASP A 178 -5.95 5.61 -12.84
N PHE A 179 -5.01 5.76 -13.77
CA PHE A 179 -3.77 6.48 -13.49
C PHE A 179 -4.01 7.96 -13.16
N LYS A 180 -3.48 8.38 -12.03
CA LYS A 180 -3.65 9.71 -11.43
C LYS A 180 -2.70 10.71 -12.07
N THR A 181 -3.25 11.82 -12.56
CA THR A 181 -2.46 12.94 -13.10
C THR A 181 -1.98 13.83 -11.96
N SER A 182 -0.75 14.32 -12.04
CA SER A 182 -0.18 15.29 -11.09
C SER A 182 0.49 16.42 -11.84
N SER A 183 0.16 17.66 -11.47
CA SER A 183 0.71 18.85 -12.13
C SER A 183 2.22 18.98 -11.89
N GLY A 184 2.95 19.48 -12.89
CA GLY A 184 4.37 19.83 -12.76
C GLY A 184 5.38 18.69 -12.97
N PHE A 185 4.93 17.50 -13.37
CA PHE A 185 5.81 16.40 -13.78
C PHE A 185 5.95 16.29 -15.30
N PHE A 186 4.84 16.44 -16.00
CA PHE A 186 4.76 16.26 -17.45
C PHE A 186 4.24 17.53 -18.11
N THR A 187 4.83 17.93 -19.23
CA THR A 187 4.33 19.06 -20.05
C THR A 187 3.16 18.65 -20.94
N VAL A 188 2.97 17.35 -21.12
CA VAL A 188 1.88 16.76 -21.90
C VAL A 188 0.81 16.13 -21.01
N SER A 189 -0.41 15.98 -21.56
CA SER A 189 -1.46 15.20 -20.91
C SER A 189 -1.14 13.71 -21.03
N MET A 190 -0.73 13.09 -19.91
CA MET A 190 -0.35 11.68 -19.91
C MET A 190 -1.50 10.75 -20.33
N SER A 191 -2.73 11.05 -19.94
CA SER A 191 -3.90 10.28 -20.37
C SER A 191 -4.12 10.36 -21.89
N SER A 192 -3.79 11.50 -22.50
CA SER A 192 -3.89 11.68 -23.95
C SER A 192 -2.79 10.96 -24.72
N VAL A 193 -1.52 11.12 -24.31
CA VAL A 193 -0.37 10.52 -25.04
C VAL A 193 -0.37 8.99 -24.96
N TYR A 194 -0.87 8.41 -23.86
CA TYR A 194 -1.05 6.96 -23.75
C TYR A 194 -2.25 6.42 -24.52
N SER A 195 -3.13 7.27 -25.07
CA SER A 195 -4.23 6.76 -25.89
C SER A 195 -3.70 6.12 -27.18
N GLN A 196 -4.27 4.99 -27.55
CA GLN A 196 -3.86 4.25 -28.76
C GLN A 196 -4.02 5.11 -30.03
N ASN A 197 -5.04 5.98 -30.06
CA ASN A 197 -5.26 6.92 -31.15
C ASN A 197 -4.14 7.97 -31.24
N SER A 198 -3.72 8.57 -30.12
CA SER A 198 -2.58 9.49 -30.11
C SER A 198 -1.28 8.82 -30.55
N GLN A 199 -1.05 7.58 -30.11
CA GLN A 199 0.11 6.80 -30.53
C GLN A 199 0.10 6.50 -32.02
N LEU A 200 -1.03 6.08 -32.58
CA LEU A 200 -1.19 5.81 -34.00
C LEU A 200 -1.01 7.09 -34.84
N ASN A 201 -1.57 8.21 -34.41
CA ASN A 201 -1.44 9.49 -35.08
C ASN A 201 0.03 9.97 -35.10
N LEU A 202 0.70 9.92 -33.94
CA LEU A 202 2.11 10.26 -33.83
C LEU A 202 2.97 9.36 -34.72
N MET A 203 2.70 8.05 -34.72
CA MET A 203 3.45 7.10 -35.55
C MET A 203 3.20 7.33 -37.05
N THR A 204 1.98 7.69 -37.44
CA THR A 204 1.65 8.05 -38.83
C THR A 204 2.43 9.28 -39.28
N GLU A 205 2.53 10.30 -38.42
CA GLU A 205 3.31 11.51 -38.69
C GLU A 205 4.80 11.20 -38.83
N LEU A 206 5.36 10.43 -37.90
CA LEU A 206 6.80 10.11 -37.90
C LEU A 206 7.22 9.24 -39.10
N LEU A 207 6.37 8.32 -39.54
CA LEU A 207 6.66 7.40 -40.64
C LEU A 207 6.24 7.95 -42.01
N GLY A 208 5.32 8.92 -42.06
CA GLY A 208 4.72 9.41 -43.30
C GLY A 208 3.86 8.38 -44.04
N ASP A 209 3.51 7.27 -43.38
CA ASP A 209 2.80 6.11 -43.94
C ASP A 209 1.84 5.53 -42.89
N SER A 210 0.53 5.65 -43.16
CA SER A 210 -0.53 5.18 -42.27
C SER A 210 -0.62 3.66 -42.17
N ASP A 211 -0.25 2.95 -43.24
CA ASP A 211 -0.30 1.49 -43.26
C ASP A 211 0.84 0.92 -42.42
N LEU A 212 2.03 1.51 -42.52
CA LEU A 212 3.17 1.15 -41.68
C LEU A 212 2.94 1.52 -40.21
N ALA A 213 2.32 2.67 -39.94
CA ALA A 213 1.94 3.08 -38.60
C ALA A 213 0.94 2.10 -37.96
N SER A 214 -0.07 1.66 -38.72
CA SER A 214 -1.08 0.69 -38.25
C SER A 214 -0.52 -0.73 -38.04
N GLN A 215 0.58 -1.07 -38.71
CA GLN A 215 1.34 -2.29 -38.45
C GLN A 215 2.16 -2.20 -37.16
N THR A 216 2.66 -1.00 -36.83
CA THR A 216 3.49 -0.74 -35.65
C THR A 216 2.64 -0.56 -34.40
N ILE A 217 1.60 0.29 -34.47
CA ILE A 217 0.61 0.50 -33.42
C ILE A 217 -0.64 -0.31 -33.78
N ASN A 218 -0.64 -1.57 -33.38
CA ASN A 218 -1.70 -2.53 -33.67
C ASN A 218 -2.41 -2.96 -32.37
N VAL A 219 -3.57 -2.35 -32.12
CA VAL A 219 -4.36 -2.58 -30.90
C VAL A 219 -4.80 -4.04 -30.75
N SER A 220 -5.21 -4.69 -31.84
CA SER A 220 -5.71 -6.08 -31.79
C SER A 220 -4.60 -7.10 -31.53
N LYS A 221 -3.33 -6.71 -31.70
CA LYS A 221 -2.16 -7.53 -31.39
C LYS A 221 -1.42 -7.09 -30.13
N GLU A 222 -2.01 -6.20 -29.32
CA GLU A 222 -1.36 -5.62 -28.15
C GLU A 222 -0.04 -4.88 -28.46
N PHE A 223 0.12 -4.38 -29.68
CA PHE A 223 1.25 -3.57 -30.09
C PHE A 223 0.90 -2.10 -29.91
N TYR A 224 0.97 -1.66 -28.66
CA TYR A 224 0.86 -0.26 -28.26
C TYR A 224 1.56 -0.07 -26.92
N PHE A 225 1.93 1.15 -26.60
CA PHE A 225 2.51 1.47 -25.31
C PHE A 225 1.43 1.58 -24.24
N ALA A 226 1.57 0.76 -23.20
CA ALA A 226 0.81 0.83 -21.97
C ALA A 226 1.61 1.53 -20.87
N LYS A 227 0.90 1.85 -19.79
CA LYS A 227 1.43 2.45 -18.56
C LYS A 227 2.03 1.31 -17.72
N GLY A 228 3.27 0.94 -18.02
CA GLY A 228 3.95 -0.15 -17.33
C GLY A 228 4.43 0.30 -15.96
N HIS A 229 3.87 -0.27 -14.88
CA HIS A 229 4.28 0.04 -13.51
C HIS A 229 5.74 -0.33 -13.27
N LEU A 230 6.49 0.54 -12.60
CA LEU A 230 7.82 0.25 -12.09
C LEU A 230 7.76 -0.40 -10.70
N ALA A 231 7.03 0.20 -9.75
CA ALA A 231 6.57 -0.47 -8.53
C ALA A 231 5.14 -0.98 -8.77
N PRO A 232 4.94 -2.28 -9.01
CA PRO A 232 3.63 -2.79 -9.41
C PRO A 232 2.66 -2.85 -8.22
N ASP A 233 1.41 -2.49 -8.49
CA ASP A 233 0.22 -2.70 -7.65
C ASP A 233 0.28 -3.98 -6.80
N ALA A 234 0.65 -5.08 -7.43
CA ALA A 234 0.51 -6.37 -6.81
C ALA A 234 1.65 -6.75 -5.83
N ASP A 235 2.63 -5.87 -5.63
CA ASP A 235 3.61 -5.91 -4.52
C ASP A 235 3.02 -5.42 -3.19
N PHE A 236 1.85 -4.78 -3.22
CA PHE A 236 1.23 -4.13 -2.07
C PHE A 236 0.04 -4.94 -1.53
N VAL A 237 -0.25 -4.75 -0.24
CA VAL A 237 -1.15 -5.64 0.50
C VAL A 237 -2.57 -5.09 0.59
N THR A 238 -2.75 -3.84 0.98
CA THR A 238 -4.08 -3.24 1.13
C THR A 238 -4.47 -2.44 -0.11
N VAL A 239 -5.78 -2.24 -0.34
CA VAL A 239 -6.28 -1.43 -1.48
C VAL A 239 -5.65 -0.02 -1.51
N PRO A 240 -5.57 0.75 -0.40
CA PRO A 240 -4.88 2.05 -0.42
C PRO A 240 -3.42 1.98 -0.87
N GLU A 241 -2.67 0.95 -0.45
CA GLU A 241 -1.28 0.78 -0.85
C GLU A 241 -1.17 0.41 -2.34
N GLN A 242 -2.08 -0.41 -2.85
CA GLN A 242 -2.21 -0.77 -4.26
C GLN A 242 -2.52 0.46 -5.12
N ASP A 243 -3.50 1.26 -4.70
CA ASP A 243 -3.94 2.50 -5.33
C ASP A 243 -2.84 3.58 -5.40
N ALA A 244 -1.88 3.54 -4.49
CA ALA A 244 -0.71 4.42 -4.50
C ALA A 244 0.19 4.15 -5.71
N THR A 245 0.12 2.99 -6.35
CA THR A 245 0.99 2.66 -7.49
C THR A 245 0.60 3.36 -8.80
N TYR A 246 -0.62 3.90 -8.89
CA TYR A 246 -1.21 4.42 -10.12
C TYR A 246 -0.87 5.88 -10.43
N PHE A 247 0.18 6.46 -9.85
CA PHE A 247 0.69 7.76 -10.32
C PHE A 247 1.52 7.60 -11.59
N TYR A 248 1.36 8.50 -12.57
CA TYR A 248 2.13 8.42 -13.83
C TYR A 248 3.65 8.43 -13.63
N ILE A 249 4.16 9.06 -12.57
CA ILE A 249 5.59 9.04 -12.23
C ILE A 249 6.09 7.66 -11.79
N ASN A 250 5.21 6.70 -11.49
CA ASN A 250 5.56 5.31 -11.20
C ASN A 250 5.36 4.40 -12.43
N ALA A 251 5.20 4.97 -13.63
CA ALA A 251 5.05 4.21 -14.85
C ALA A 251 5.96 4.70 -15.97
N VAL A 252 6.31 3.77 -16.86
CA VAL A 252 7.04 4.05 -18.10
C VAL A 252 6.32 3.41 -19.28
N PRO A 253 6.48 3.92 -20.53
CA PRO A 253 5.94 3.27 -21.71
C PRO A 253 6.49 1.85 -21.86
N GLN A 254 5.61 0.86 -21.87
CA GLN A 254 5.96 -0.53 -22.14
C GLN A 254 5.05 -1.10 -23.22
N TRP A 255 5.57 -1.93 -24.12
CA TRP A 255 4.72 -2.66 -25.07
C TRP A 255 3.70 -3.48 -24.30
N GLN A 256 2.41 -3.35 -24.64
CA GLN A 256 1.34 -4.03 -23.91
C GLN A 256 1.54 -5.54 -23.89
N ALA A 257 1.97 -6.15 -25.01
CA ALA A 257 2.31 -7.58 -25.07
C ALA A 257 3.37 -8.01 -24.02
N PHE A 258 4.30 -7.12 -23.67
CA PHE A 258 5.30 -7.36 -22.62
C PHE A 258 4.73 -7.08 -21.22
N ASN A 259 4.05 -5.94 -21.05
CA ASN A 259 3.46 -5.51 -19.77
C ASN A 259 2.44 -6.53 -19.24
N ASN A 260 1.55 -7.05 -20.09
CA ASN A 260 0.56 -8.06 -19.71
C ASN A 260 1.10 -9.50 -19.82
N GLY A 261 2.30 -9.68 -20.36
CA GLY A 261 3.00 -10.94 -20.51
C GLY A 261 4.12 -11.09 -19.49
N ASN A 262 5.36 -11.09 -19.97
CA ASN A 262 6.55 -11.42 -19.18
C ASN A 262 6.74 -10.55 -17.93
N TRP A 263 6.45 -9.25 -18.01
CA TRP A 263 6.61 -8.35 -16.85
C TRP A 263 5.72 -8.79 -15.68
N LYS A 264 4.47 -9.13 -15.98
CA LYS A 264 3.51 -9.65 -15.01
C LYS A 264 3.96 -10.98 -14.39
N VAL A 265 4.69 -11.81 -15.14
CA VAL A 265 5.26 -13.06 -14.62
C VAL A 265 6.42 -12.77 -13.69
N SER A 266 7.37 -11.92 -14.09
CA SER A 266 8.53 -11.56 -13.26
C SER A 266 8.13 -10.90 -11.93
N ALA A 267 7.10 -10.05 -11.95
CA ALA A 267 6.53 -9.50 -10.71
C ALA A 267 5.98 -10.60 -9.79
N LYS A 268 5.24 -11.58 -10.34
CA LYS A 268 4.70 -12.71 -9.57
C LYS A 268 5.79 -13.63 -9.00
N GLU A 269 6.84 -13.91 -9.78
CA GLU A 269 7.97 -14.74 -9.34
C GLU A 269 8.72 -14.08 -8.17
N THR A 270 8.83 -12.75 -8.18
CA THR A 270 9.39 -11.99 -7.05
C THR A 270 8.61 -12.27 -5.76
N TRP A 271 7.27 -12.38 -5.82
CA TRP A 271 6.46 -12.71 -4.64
C TRP A 271 6.66 -14.14 -4.15
N GLN A 272 6.88 -15.10 -5.04
CA GLN A 272 7.16 -16.49 -4.65
C GLN A 272 8.46 -16.54 -3.84
N VAL A 273 9.50 -15.86 -4.30
CA VAL A 273 10.77 -15.76 -3.56
C VAL A 273 10.57 -15.03 -2.22
N CYS A 274 9.87 -13.90 -2.20
CA CYS A 274 9.62 -13.16 -0.96
C CYS A 274 8.68 -13.89 0.02
N GLY A 275 7.79 -14.77 -0.45
CA GLY A 275 6.85 -15.56 0.35
C GLY A 275 7.44 -16.89 0.85
N GLU A 276 8.35 -17.51 0.10
CA GLU A 276 8.99 -18.79 0.45
C GLU A 276 10.05 -18.67 1.55
N PHE A 277 10.49 -17.46 1.94
CA PHE A 277 11.35 -17.26 3.11
C PHE A 277 10.62 -17.35 4.47
N VAL A 278 9.36 -17.81 4.50
CA VAL A 278 8.69 -18.28 5.72
C VAL A 278 8.74 -19.80 5.76
N MET A 279 9.90 -20.35 6.16
CA MET A 279 10.13 -21.64 6.84
C MET A 279 11.56 -22.11 6.55
N LEU A 280 12.46 -21.82 7.49
CA LEU A 280 13.63 -22.61 7.91
C LEU A 280 14.76 -21.66 8.32
N GLU A 281 14.71 -21.19 9.56
CA GLU A 281 15.92 -20.93 10.34
C GLU A 281 15.58 -20.90 11.84
N GLN A 282 15.34 -22.10 12.40
CA GLN A 282 15.70 -22.33 13.80
C GLN A 282 17.16 -22.82 13.85
N VAL A 283 18.02 -21.89 14.23
CA VAL A 283 19.11 -21.99 15.21
C VAL A 283 19.93 -23.30 15.26
N ASN A 284 21.16 -23.17 14.73
CA ASN A 284 22.47 -23.62 15.23
C ASN A 284 22.66 -25.03 15.81
N GLY A 285 23.75 -25.67 15.35
CA GLY A 285 24.59 -26.57 16.15
C GLY A 285 24.52 -28.03 15.74
#